data_AF-A0A9D8XYP9-F1
#
_entry.id   AF-A0A9D8XYP9-F1
#
_cell.length_a   1.000
_cell.length_b   1.000
_cell.length_c   1.000
_cell.angle_alpha   90.00
_cell.angle_beta   90.00
_cell.angle_gamma   90.00
#
_symmetry.space_group_name_H-M   'P 1'
#
loop_
_entity.id
_entity.type
_entity.pdbx_description
1 polymer ?
#
loop_
_entity_poly.entity_id
_entity_poly.type
_entity_poly.pdbx_seq_one_letter_code
_entity_poly.pdbx_strand_id
1 'polypeptide(L)'
;QVAQDFQREFPVGGEPVGERGKRKFAEDWNEILKRSNLLSTFPEFETEDPISPRDRQTYNGTYLNLRDRFRACPEENPDLTEVVWEVKLLSQKEIDVDYILNLCAKGGTMDDVDRAIDSSPVLRPQKEVILKYLSDPGTADGKEDFLDFRQREREKALDHIIKDAHLEPEKTRKFCKEWIRTQNPDPFVGRAFAGILPPLSLFDKERAKKKEEVRNALCKWAEKYAILG
;
A
#
# COMPACT_ATOMS: atom_id res chain seq x y z
N GLN A 1 -14.54 -5.12 26.76
CA GLN A 1 -15.88 -5.39 26.21
C GLN A 1 -15.91 -5.31 24.69
N VAL A 2 -15.82 -4.13 24.05
CA VAL A 2 -15.90 -3.99 22.57
C VAL A 2 -14.98 -4.93 21.78
N ALA A 3 -13.68 -5.00 22.14
CA ALA A 3 -12.75 -5.91 21.47
C ALA A 3 -13.07 -7.41 21.67
N GLN A 4 -13.63 -7.79 22.82
CA GLN A 4 -14.01 -9.17 23.11
C GLN A 4 -15.29 -9.56 22.34
N ASP A 5 -16.25 -8.64 22.24
CA ASP A 5 -17.46 -8.85 21.43
C ASP A 5 -17.11 -8.96 19.95
N PHE A 6 -16.19 -8.11 19.47
CA PHE A 6 -15.63 -8.19 18.12
C PHE A 6 -14.96 -9.55 17.85
N GLN A 7 -14.07 -10.03 18.72
CA GLN A 7 -13.40 -11.33 18.56
C GLN A 7 -14.37 -12.53 18.59
N ARG A 8 -15.50 -12.40 19.30
CA ARG A 8 -16.55 -13.45 19.31
C ARG A 8 -17.31 -13.49 18.00
N GLU A 9 -17.57 -12.33 17.41
CA GLU A 9 -18.34 -12.20 16.17
C GLU A 9 -17.48 -12.45 14.92
N PHE A 10 -16.23 -12.03 14.96
CA PHE A 10 -15.26 -12.17 13.88
C PHE A 10 -14.04 -12.93 14.37
N PRO A 11 -14.04 -14.27 14.30
CA PRO A 11 -12.89 -15.08 14.68
C PRO A 11 -11.65 -14.72 13.86
N VAL A 12 -10.48 -14.74 14.50
CA VAL A 12 -9.19 -14.43 13.86
C VAL A 12 -8.97 -15.32 12.63
N GLY A 13 -8.67 -14.69 11.49
CA GLY A 13 -8.43 -15.38 10.22
C GLY A 13 -9.69 -15.76 9.44
N GLY A 14 -10.88 -15.51 9.98
CA GLY A 14 -12.14 -15.63 9.24
C GLY A 14 -12.41 -14.40 8.36
N GLU A 15 -12.89 -14.61 7.13
CA GLU A 15 -13.42 -13.50 6.33
C GLU A 15 -14.86 -13.17 6.75
N PRO A 16 -15.22 -11.88 6.91
CA PRO A 16 -16.60 -11.47 7.16
C PRO A 16 -17.54 -11.90 6.02
N VAL A 17 -18.65 -12.55 6.38
CA VAL A 17 -19.58 -13.14 5.42
C VAL A 17 -20.70 -12.18 5.06
N GLY A 18 -20.96 -12.02 3.75
CA GLY A 18 -22.01 -11.14 3.23
C GLY A 18 -21.70 -9.66 3.35
N GLU A 19 -22.41 -8.83 2.59
CA GLU A 19 -22.16 -7.37 2.51
C GLU A 19 -22.33 -6.68 3.87
N ARG A 20 -23.44 -6.98 4.56
CA ARG A 20 -23.68 -6.49 5.93
C ARG A 20 -22.60 -6.90 6.93
N GLY A 21 -22.08 -8.13 6.82
CA GLY A 21 -21.00 -8.61 7.69
C GLY A 21 -19.68 -7.89 7.41
N LYS A 22 -19.35 -7.64 6.14
CA LYS A 22 -18.18 -6.85 5.73
C LYS A 22 -18.27 -5.40 6.21
N ARG A 23 -19.44 -4.75 6.07
CA ARG A 23 -19.67 -3.38 6.59
C ARG A 23 -19.46 -3.36 8.10
N LYS A 24 -20.15 -4.24 8.82
CA LYS A 24 -20.08 -4.30 10.29
C LYS A 24 -18.65 -4.53 10.78
N PHE A 25 -17.92 -5.47 10.18
CA PHE A 25 -16.51 -5.71 10.49
C PHE A 25 -15.69 -4.42 10.34
N ALA A 26 -15.86 -3.68 9.25
CA ALA A 26 -15.10 -2.46 9.00
C ALA A 26 -15.46 -1.34 10.00
N GLU A 27 -16.73 -1.19 10.36
CA GLU A 27 -17.20 -0.21 11.35
C GLU A 27 -16.71 -0.54 12.77
N ASP A 28 -16.82 -1.80 13.19
CA ASP A 28 -16.36 -2.24 14.51
C ASP A 28 -14.83 -2.16 14.60
N TRP A 29 -14.11 -2.50 13.53
CA TRP A 29 -12.65 -2.35 13.48
C TRP A 29 -12.24 -0.88 13.52
N ASN A 30 -12.94 0.02 12.83
CA ASN A 30 -12.71 1.46 12.93
C ASN A 30 -12.84 1.95 14.38
N GLU A 31 -13.85 1.48 15.10
CA GLU A 31 -14.07 1.84 16.49
C GLU A 31 -12.93 1.32 17.38
N ILE A 32 -12.48 0.08 17.17
CA ILE A 32 -11.33 -0.49 17.88
C ILE A 32 -10.07 0.33 17.60
N LEU A 33 -9.79 0.70 16.35
CA LEU A 33 -8.63 1.51 15.99
C LEU A 33 -8.65 2.87 16.68
N LYS A 34 -9.80 3.55 16.69
CA LYS A 34 -9.96 4.85 17.38
C LYS A 34 -9.72 4.72 18.88
N ARG A 35 -10.29 3.70 19.51
CA ARG A 35 -10.13 3.44 20.94
C ARG A 35 -8.70 3.07 21.28
N SER A 36 -8.07 2.17 20.53
CA SER A 36 -6.67 1.79 20.71
C SER A 36 -5.73 2.99 20.53
N ASN A 37 -5.98 3.85 19.55
CA ASN A 37 -5.20 5.08 19.33
C ASN A 37 -5.39 6.11 20.46
N LEU A 38 -6.58 6.21 21.03
CA LEU A 38 -6.82 7.07 22.19
C LEU A 38 -6.13 6.52 23.45
N LEU A 39 -6.14 5.20 23.61
CA LEU A 39 -5.62 4.53 24.80
C LEU A 39 -4.10 4.30 24.73
N SER A 40 -3.49 4.37 23.54
CA SER A 40 -2.02 4.23 23.37
C SER A 40 -1.22 5.35 24.05
N THR A 41 -1.86 6.45 24.45
CA THR A 41 -1.23 7.50 25.27
C THR A 41 -1.04 7.09 26.74
N PHE A 42 -1.64 5.99 27.18
CA PHE A 42 -1.54 5.47 28.54
C PHE A 42 -0.63 4.22 28.58
N PRO A 43 0.54 4.28 29.26
CA PRO A 43 1.50 3.17 29.30
C PRO A 43 0.91 1.84 29.80
N GLU A 44 -0.07 1.90 30.69
CA GLU A 44 -0.73 0.73 31.29
C GLU A 44 -1.56 -0.06 30.26
N PHE A 45 -2.01 0.60 29.19
CA PHE A 45 -2.85 -0.03 28.17
C PHE A 45 -2.08 -1.00 27.27
N GLU A 46 -0.76 -0.82 27.07
CA GLU A 46 0.03 -1.75 26.26
C GLU A 46 0.01 -3.18 26.80
N THR A 47 -0.15 -3.33 28.13
CA THR A 47 -0.24 -4.63 28.81
C THR A 47 -1.67 -5.15 28.98
N GLU A 48 -2.68 -4.32 28.73
CA GLU A 48 -4.10 -4.66 28.92
C GLU A 48 -4.89 -4.80 27.61
N ASP A 49 -4.25 -4.61 26.46
CA ASP A 49 -4.90 -4.77 25.15
C ASP A 49 -5.39 -6.23 24.97
N PRO A 50 -6.72 -6.47 24.88
CA PRO A 50 -7.26 -7.81 24.73
C PRO A 50 -7.00 -8.41 23.34
N ILE A 51 -6.54 -7.61 22.38
CA ILE A 51 -6.19 -8.07 21.04
C ILE A 51 -4.68 -8.22 20.98
N SER A 52 -4.22 -9.46 20.83
CA SER A 52 -2.79 -9.73 20.71
C SER A 52 -2.19 -9.04 19.47
N PRO A 53 -0.89 -8.69 19.45
CA PRO A 53 -0.25 -8.11 18.28
C PRO A 53 -0.43 -8.95 16.99
N ARG A 54 -0.45 -10.28 17.11
CA ARG A 54 -0.65 -11.22 16.00
C ARG A 54 -2.08 -11.18 15.45
N ASP A 55 -3.07 -11.13 16.34
CA ASP A 55 -4.47 -11.05 15.92
C ASP A 55 -4.76 -9.70 15.28
N ARG A 56 -4.21 -8.62 15.86
CA ARG A 56 -4.29 -7.27 15.30
C ARG A 56 -3.72 -7.20 13.88
N GLN A 57 -2.59 -7.84 13.63
CA GLN A 57 -2.00 -7.97 12.30
C GLN A 57 -2.97 -8.64 11.31
N THR A 58 -3.60 -9.73 11.74
CA THR A 58 -4.56 -10.50 10.93
C THR A 58 -5.81 -9.69 10.62
N TYR A 59 -6.36 -8.98 11.61
CA TYR A 59 -7.51 -8.09 11.41
C TYR A 59 -7.19 -6.89 10.53
N ASN A 60 -6.01 -6.26 10.69
CA ASN A 60 -5.55 -5.20 9.80
C ASN A 60 -5.46 -5.65 8.34
N GLY A 61 -4.91 -6.85 8.09
CA GLY A 61 -4.85 -7.43 6.75
C GLY A 61 -6.24 -7.65 6.15
N THR A 62 -7.17 -8.21 6.93
CA THR A 62 -8.58 -8.42 6.53
C THR A 62 -9.26 -7.09 6.19
N TYR A 63 -9.09 -6.09 7.05
CA TYR A 63 -9.63 -4.75 6.88
C TYR A 63 -9.12 -4.05 5.60
N LEU A 64 -7.81 -4.12 5.34
CA LEU A 64 -7.21 -3.56 4.13
C LEU A 64 -7.62 -4.34 2.87
N ASN A 65 -7.76 -5.67 2.96
CA ASN A 65 -8.28 -6.49 1.87
C ASN A 65 -9.70 -6.09 1.48
N LEU A 66 -10.59 -5.86 2.45
CA LEU A 66 -11.95 -5.39 2.20
C LEU A 66 -11.96 -4.03 1.51
N ARG A 67 -11.15 -3.08 2.00
CA ARG A 67 -11.02 -1.76 1.40
C ARG A 67 -10.52 -1.82 -0.05
N ASP A 68 -9.51 -2.64 -0.31
CA ASP A 68 -8.90 -2.73 -1.62
C ASP A 68 -9.84 -3.43 -2.63
N ARG A 69 -10.55 -4.49 -2.21
CA ARG A 69 -11.62 -5.13 -3.01
C ARG A 69 -12.70 -4.09 -3.35
N PHE A 70 -13.15 -3.30 -2.38
CA PHE A 70 -14.12 -2.22 -2.61
C PHE A 70 -13.61 -1.15 -3.58
N ARG A 71 -12.35 -0.70 -3.43
CA ARG A 71 -11.76 0.28 -4.36
C ARG A 71 -11.65 -0.24 -5.79
N ALA A 72 -11.39 -1.53 -5.96
CA ALA A 72 -11.27 -2.17 -7.27
C ALA A 72 -12.63 -2.38 -7.94
N CYS A 73 -13.66 -2.74 -7.17
CA CYS A 73 -15.03 -2.94 -7.66
C CYS A 73 -16.06 -2.40 -6.65
N PRO A 74 -16.38 -1.10 -6.71
CA PRO A 74 -17.37 -0.49 -5.81
C PRO A 74 -18.78 -1.10 -5.98
N GLU A 75 -19.10 -1.55 -7.19
CA GLU A 75 -20.40 -2.14 -7.54
C GLU A 75 -20.65 -3.50 -6.88
N GLU A 76 -19.59 -4.24 -6.51
CA GLU A 76 -19.70 -5.56 -5.88
C GLU A 76 -20.01 -5.50 -4.38
N ASN A 77 -19.91 -4.32 -3.75
CA ASN A 77 -20.18 -4.14 -2.33
C ASN A 77 -20.74 -2.73 -2.05
N PRO A 78 -21.97 -2.40 -2.52
CA PRO A 78 -22.58 -1.09 -2.33
C PRO A 78 -22.71 -0.72 -0.85
N ASP A 79 -22.92 -1.69 0.03
CA ASP A 79 -22.96 -1.43 1.48
C ASP A 79 -21.64 -0.83 2.00
N LEU A 80 -20.49 -0.97 1.33
CA LEU A 80 -19.23 -0.38 1.80
C LEU A 80 -19.04 1.09 1.41
N THR A 81 -19.95 1.70 0.64
CA THR A 81 -19.80 3.10 0.19
C THR A 81 -19.89 4.13 1.32
N GLU A 82 -20.61 3.82 2.40
CA GLU A 82 -20.78 4.71 3.55
C GLU A 82 -19.66 4.54 4.60
N VAL A 83 -18.81 3.52 4.46
CA VAL A 83 -17.75 3.23 5.42
C VAL A 83 -16.60 4.22 5.24
N VAL A 84 -16.32 4.97 6.30
CA VAL A 84 -15.13 5.84 6.39
C VAL A 84 -13.95 4.99 6.86
N TRP A 85 -12.95 4.79 6.00
CA TRP A 85 -11.81 3.92 6.30
C TRP A 85 -10.73 4.66 7.12
N GLU A 86 -10.42 4.18 8.34
CA GLU A 86 -9.47 4.79 9.29
C GLU A 86 -8.03 4.33 9.09
N VAL A 87 -7.58 4.36 7.83
CA VAL A 87 -6.28 3.83 7.40
C VAL A 87 -5.11 4.45 8.14
N LYS A 88 -5.21 5.74 8.50
CA LYS A 88 -4.16 6.47 9.22
C LYS A 88 -3.89 5.88 10.62
N LEU A 89 -4.91 5.30 11.26
CA LEU A 89 -4.80 4.74 12.61
C LEU A 89 -4.10 3.38 12.63
N LEU A 90 -3.93 2.74 11.46
CA LEU A 90 -3.19 1.49 11.32
C LEU A 90 -1.67 1.68 11.45
N SER A 91 -1.19 2.93 11.39
CA SER A 91 0.23 3.28 11.25
C SER A 91 1.03 3.29 12.56
N GLN A 92 0.43 3.01 13.72
CA GLN A 92 1.05 3.34 15.01
C GLN A 92 2.07 2.35 15.59
N LYS A 93 2.38 1.24 14.91
CA LYS A 93 3.56 0.41 15.18
C LYS A 93 4.09 -0.05 13.82
N GLU A 94 4.94 0.78 13.22
CA GLU A 94 5.35 0.64 11.82
C GLU A 94 6.03 -0.71 11.57
N ILE A 95 5.30 -1.62 10.93
CA ILE A 95 5.92 -2.71 10.17
C ILE A 95 6.54 -2.01 8.96
N ASP A 96 7.84 -1.79 9.04
CA ASP A 96 8.70 -1.23 8.00
C ASP A 96 9.53 -2.34 7.34
N VAL A 97 10.38 -1.97 6.39
CA VAL A 97 11.22 -2.94 5.69
C VAL A 97 12.21 -3.61 6.64
N ASP A 98 12.78 -2.87 7.60
CA ASP A 98 13.74 -3.41 8.56
C ASP A 98 13.11 -4.49 9.45
N TYR A 99 11.85 -4.29 9.85
CA TYR A 99 11.07 -5.32 10.55
C TYR A 99 10.89 -6.57 9.70
N ILE A 100 10.56 -6.43 8.41
CA ILE A 100 10.42 -7.58 7.49
C ILE A 100 11.74 -8.34 7.36
N LEU A 101 12.85 -7.62 7.18
CA LEU A 101 14.18 -8.22 7.08
C LEU A 101 14.56 -8.95 8.38
N ASN A 102 14.26 -8.36 9.54
CA ASN A 102 14.47 -8.98 10.84
C ASN A 102 13.59 -10.21 11.06
N LEU A 103 12.33 -10.17 10.60
CA LEU A 103 11.41 -11.31 10.66
C LEU A 103 11.97 -12.50 9.87
N CYS A 104 12.51 -12.26 8.67
CA CYS A 104 13.20 -13.28 7.88
C CYS A 104 14.46 -13.81 8.60
N ALA A 105 15.29 -12.91 9.14
CA ALA A 105 16.53 -13.28 9.84
C ALA A 105 16.27 -14.15 11.09
N LYS A 106 15.12 -13.97 11.75
CA LYS A 106 14.69 -14.77 12.91
C LYS A 106 14.02 -16.09 12.54
N GLY A 107 13.97 -16.45 11.26
CA GLY A 107 13.36 -17.69 10.77
C GLY A 107 11.85 -17.62 10.58
N GLY A 108 11.28 -16.43 10.41
CA GLY A 108 9.88 -16.25 10.01
C GLY A 108 9.61 -16.91 8.65
N THR A 109 8.41 -17.44 8.47
CA THR A 109 8.02 -18.07 7.20
C THR A 109 7.62 -17.03 6.16
N MET A 110 7.60 -17.42 4.88
CA MET A 110 7.14 -16.51 3.81
C MET A 110 5.67 -16.09 4.02
N ASP A 111 4.84 -16.93 4.62
CA ASP A 111 3.46 -16.61 4.98
C ASP A 111 3.38 -15.54 6.08
N ASP A 112 4.33 -15.55 7.03
CA ASP A 112 4.40 -14.53 8.08
C ASP A 112 4.85 -13.17 7.51
N VAL A 113 5.79 -13.20 6.56
CA VAL A 113 6.21 -12.01 5.81
C VAL A 113 5.05 -11.45 4.99
N ASP A 114 4.33 -12.31 4.27
CA ASP A 114 3.18 -11.92 3.45
C ASP A 114 2.10 -11.23 4.29
N ARG A 115 1.77 -11.84 5.45
CA ARG A 115 0.82 -11.28 6.42
C ARG A 115 1.29 -9.95 7.00
N ALA A 116 2.59 -9.82 7.28
CA ALA A 116 3.16 -8.59 7.79
C ALA A 116 3.06 -7.45 6.78
N ILE A 117 3.41 -7.70 5.52
CA ILE A 117 3.29 -6.72 4.45
C ILE A 117 1.82 -6.32 4.24
N ASP A 118 0.89 -7.29 4.18
CA ASP A 118 -0.53 -7.02 3.92
C ASP A 118 -1.23 -6.22 5.02
N SER A 119 -0.72 -6.33 6.25
CA SER A 119 -1.20 -5.59 7.41
C SER A 119 -0.67 -4.15 7.50
N SER A 120 0.37 -3.83 6.71
CA SER A 120 1.01 -2.52 6.68
C SER A 120 0.53 -1.68 5.48
N PRO A 121 -0.20 -0.57 5.70
CA PRO A 121 -0.60 0.32 4.61
C PRO A 121 0.58 0.88 3.82
N VAL A 122 1.76 0.96 4.46
CA VAL A 122 2.99 1.52 3.90
C VAL A 122 3.70 0.49 3.00
N LEU A 123 3.77 -0.78 3.42
CA LEU A 123 4.49 -1.82 2.69
C LEU A 123 3.65 -2.51 1.62
N ARG A 124 2.32 -2.54 1.77
CA ARG A 124 1.42 -3.24 0.84
C ARG A 124 1.59 -2.81 -0.64
N PRO A 125 1.73 -1.52 -0.98
CA PRO A 125 2.05 -1.11 -2.37
C PRO A 125 3.39 -1.64 -2.88
N GLN A 126 4.32 -1.95 -1.96
CA GLN A 126 5.67 -2.43 -2.25
C GLN A 126 5.80 -3.95 -2.16
N LYS A 127 4.71 -4.68 -1.85
CA LYS A 127 4.69 -6.13 -1.65
C LYS A 127 5.48 -6.88 -2.71
N GLU A 128 5.17 -6.63 -3.98
CA GLU A 128 5.88 -7.28 -5.09
C GLU A 128 7.39 -7.00 -5.11
N VAL A 129 7.83 -5.80 -4.72
CA VAL A 129 9.26 -5.45 -4.68
C VAL A 129 9.96 -6.18 -3.53
N ILE A 130 9.32 -6.21 -2.36
CA ILE A 130 9.85 -6.87 -1.16
C ILE A 130 9.95 -8.38 -1.39
N LEU A 131 8.89 -9.02 -1.91
CA LEU A 131 8.92 -10.46 -2.18
C LEU A 131 9.95 -10.82 -3.26
N LYS A 132 10.13 -9.97 -4.28
CA LYS A 132 11.21 -10.13 -5.27
C LYS A 132 12.59 -10.03 -4.63
N TYR A 133 12.81 -9.04 -3.76
CA TYR A 133 14.07 -8.87 -3.04
C TYR A 133 14.41 -10.09 -2.19
N LEU A 134 13.44 -10.61 -1.44
CA LEU A 134 13.62 -11.79 -0.57
C LEU A 134 13.85 -13.08 -1.35
N SER A 135 13.43 -13.13 -2.62
CA SER A 135 13.61 -14.29 -3.50
C SER A 135 14.86 -14.19 -4.39
N ASP A 136 15.56 -13.05 -4.39
CA ASP A 136 16.74 -12.84 -5.23
C ASP A 136 17.97 -13.54 -4.62
N PRO A 137 18.61 -14.50 -5.31
CA PRO A 137 19.82 -15.16 -4.79
C PRO A 137 21.00 -14.20 -4.54
N GLY A 138 21.02 -13.03 -5.19
CA GLY A 138 22.05 -12.00 -5.03
C GLY A 138 21.95 -11.19 -3.75
N THR A 139 20.79 -11.18 -3.10
CA THR A 139 20.52 -10.46 -1.84
C THR A 139 20.73 -11.38 -0.62
N ALA A 140 20.70 -12.70 -0.81
CA ALA A 140 20.83 -13.74 0.21
C ALA A 140 22.16 -13.69 1.01
N ASP A 141 23.20 -13.06 0.46
CA ASP A 141 24.50 -12.88 1.11
C ASP A 141 24.68 -11.50 1.78
N GLY A 142 23.66 -10.64 1.80
CA GLY A 142 23.78 -9.25 2.27
C GLY A 142 24.64 -8.36 1.36
N LYS A 143 24.84 -8.77 0.10
CA LYS A 143 25.68 -8.06 -0.89
C LYS A 143 25.00 -6.84 -1.52
N GLU A 144 23.68 -6.75 -1.44
CA GLU A 144 22.92 -5.61 -1.94
C GLU A 144 21.90 -5.17 -0.89
N ASP A 145 21.98 -3.90 -0.52
CA ASP A 145 21.01 -3.26 0.35
C ASP A 145 19.65 -3.17 -0.35
N PHE A 146 18.56 -3.27 0.41
CA PHE A 146 17.21 -3.20 -0.13
C PHE A 146 16.98 -1.88 -0.89
N LEU A 147 17.57 -0.78 -0.44
CA LEU A 147 17.44 0.51 -1.10
C LEU A 147 18.04 0.50 -2.51
N ASP A 148 19.20 -0.14 -2.69
CA ASP A 148 19.86 -0.27 -3.99
C ASP A 148 19.06 -1.17 -4.94
N PHE A 149 18.61 -2.32 -4.45
CA PHE A 149 17.73 -3.22 -5.23
C PHE A 149 16.46 -2.49 -5.67
N ARG A 150 15.81 -1.78 -4.73
CA ARG A 150 14.60 -1.02 -4.97
C ARG A 150 14.83 0.09 -5.98
N GLN A 151 15.96 0.80 -5.89
CA GLN A 151 16.32 1.84 -6.84
C GLN A 151 16.48 1.27 -8.26
N ARG A 152 17.11 0.10 -8.41
CA ARG A 152 17.22 -0.58 -9.70
C ARG A 152 15.86 -1.01 -10.24
N GLU A 153 15.02 -1.65 -9.43
CA GLU A 153 13.68 -2.05 -9.85
C GLU A 153 12.79 -0.84 -10.20
N ARG A 154 12.93 0.27 -9.46
CA ARG A 154 12.25 1.54 -9.76
C ARG A 154 12.63 2.06 -11.15
N GLU A 155 13.92 2.06 -11.46
CA GLU A 155 14.42 2.55 -12.75
C GLU A 155 13.99 1.63 -13.90
N LYS A 156 14.09 0.31 -13.73
CA LYS A 156 13.59 -0.66 -14.71
C LYS A 156 12.09 -0.51 -14.98
N ALA A 157 11.30 -0.32 -13.94
CA ALA A 157 9.85 -0.12 -14.08
C ALA A 157 9.54 1.19 -14.82
N LEU A 158 10.28 2.27 -14.53
CA LEU A 158 10.14 3.53 -15.24
C LEU A 158 10.54 3.41 -16.72
N ASP A 159 11.62 2.68 -17.01
CA ASP A 159 12.07 2.41 -18.38
C ASP A 159 11.01 1.67 -19.20
N HIS A 160 10.33 0.70 -18.58
CA HIS A 160 9.23 0.00 -19.24
C HIS A 160 8.08 0.94 -19.58
N ILE A 161 7.66 1.81 -18.64
CA ILE A 161 6.62 2.82 -18.89
C ILE A 161 7.04 3.77 -20.02
N ILE A 162 8.30 4.24 -20.00
CA ILE A 162 8.84 5.13 -21.04
C ILE A 162 8.79 4.46 -22.42
N LYS A 163 9.20 3.19 -22.51
CA LYS A 163 9.22 2.44 -23.77
C LYS A 163 7.80 2.17 -24.28
N ASP A 164 6.92 1.65 -23.43
CA ASP A 164 5.56 1.24 -23.79
C ASP A 164 4.68 2.44 -24.19
N ALA A 165 4.86 3.57 -23.51
CA ALA A 165 4.10 4.77 -23.80
C ALA A 165 4.81 5.74 -24.77
N HIS A 166 6.01 5.39 -25.24
CA HIS A 166 6.87 6.23 -26.08
C HIS A 166 7.06 7.65 -25.50
N LEU A 167 7.34 7.70 -24.20
CA LEU A 167 7.56 8.96 -23.50
C LEU A 167 8.96 9.50 -23.79
N GLU A 168 9.14 10.80 -23.57
CA GLU A 168 10.45 11.42 -23.64
C GLU A 168 11.28 11.01 -22.39
N PRO A 169 12.39 10.25 -22.54
CA PRO A 169 13.04 9.61 -21.40
C PRO A 169 13.59 10.58 -20.35
N GLU A 170 14.34 11.60 -20.77
CA GLU A 170 15.02 12.52 -19.85
C GLU A 170 14.01 13.38 -19.08
N LYS A 171 13.01 13.91 -19.78
CA LYS A 171 11.93 14.69 -19.18
C LYS A 171 11.09 13.84 -18.25
N THR A 172 10.83 12.58 -18.59
CA THR A 172 10.06 11.66 -17.73
C THR A 172 10.79 11.38 -16.43
N ARG A 173 12.10 11.06 -16.48
CA ARG A 173 12.91 10.86 -15.27
C ARG A 173 12.95 12.12 -14.41
N LYS A 174 13.16 13.29 -15.03
CA LYS A 174 13.18 14.58 -14.32
C LYS A 174 11.82 14.89 -13.68
N PHE A 175 10.73 14.67 -14.41
CA PHE A 175 9.37 14.83 -13.92
C PHE A 175 9.11 13.96 -12.69
N CYS A 176 9.42 12.67 -12.77
CA CYS A 176 9.20 11.72 -11.69
C CYS A 176 10.07 12.03 -10.46
N LYS A 177 11.34 12.40 -10.67
CA LYS A 177 12.25 12.81 -9.58
C LYS A 177 11.70 14.04 -8.85
N GLU A 178 11.25 15.05 -9.59
CA GLU A 178 10.69 16.27 -9.01
C GLU A 178 9.36 16.01 -8.31
N TRP A 179 8.51 15.16 -8.88
CA TRP A 179 7.25 14.77 -8.27
C TRP A 179 7.47 14.09 -6.91
N ILE A 180 8.36 13.09 -6.84
CA ILE A 180 8.69 12.41 -5.57
C ILE A 180 9.28 13.41 -4.58
N ARG A 181 10.22 14.26 -5.02
CA ARG A 181 10.88 15.25 -4.15
C ARG A 181 9.91 16.26 -3.54
N THR A 182 8.92 16.70 -4.31
CA THR A 182 7.96 17.73 -3.89
C THR A 182 6.72 17.17 -3.21
N GLN A 183 6.50 15.85 -3.28
CA GLN A 183 5.27 15.18 -2.84
C GLN A 183 4.01 15.87 -3.38
N ASN A 184 4.07 16.40 -4.61
CA ASN A 184 2.96 17.13 -5.21
C ASN A 184 1.76 16.17 -5.39
N PRO A 185 0.58 16.49 -4.81
CA PRO A 185 -0.61 15.64 -4.93
C PRO A 185 -1.19 15.60 -6.35
N ASP A 186 -0.92 16.61 -7.18
CA ASP A 186 -1.35 16.63 -8.59
C ASP A 186 -0.24 17.14 -9.52
N PRO A 187 0.74 16.29 -9.87
CA PRO A 187 1.84 16.66 -10.77
C PRO A 187 1.41 16.67 -12.25
N PHE A 188 0.21 16.22 -12.57
CA PHE A 188 -0.22 15.97 -13.96
C PHE A 188 -0.81 17.21 -14.63
N VAL A 189 -1.01 18.28 -13.87
CA VAL A 189 -1.49 19.57 -14.37
C VAL A 189 -0.29 20.39 -14.86
N GLY A 190 -0.38 20.86 -16.11
CA GLY A 190 0.55 21.82 -16.68
C GLY A 190 1.54 21.27 -17.70
N ARG A 191 2.56 22.09 -18.00
CA ARG A 191 3.48 21.86 -19.13
C ARG A 191 4.48 20.73 -18.89
N ALA A 192 4.81 20.45 -17.63
CA ALA A 192 5.77 19.40 -17.29
C ALA A 192 5.27 18.02 -17.75
N PHE A 193 4.04 17.65 -17.39
CA PHE A 193 3.40 16.42 -17.84
C PHE A 193 3.09 16.44 -19.35
N ALA A 194 2.65 17.57 -19.90
CA ALA A 194 2.44 17.66 -21.35
C ALA A 194 3.74 17.45 -22.16
N GLY A 195 4.89 17.83 -21.59
CA GLY A 195 6.20 17.77 -22.24
C GLY A 195 6.86 16.39 -22.25
N ILE A 196 6.38 15.42 -21.46
CA ILE A 196 6.87 14.04 -21.46
C ILE A 196 6.16 13.15 -22.49
N LEU A 197 4.99 13.58 -22.97
CA LEU A 197 4.19 12.81 -23.91
C LEU A 197 4.77 12.90 -25.32
N PRO A 198 4.58 11.87 -26.16
CA PRO A 198 4.92 11.94 -27.57
C PRO A 198 4.13 13.07 -28.27
N PRO A 199 4.61 13.56 -29.43
CA PRO A 199 3.92 14.56 -30.23
C PRO A 199 2.59 14.00 -30.76
N LEU A 200 1.53 14.21 -29.99
CA LEU A 200 0.16 13.87 -30.35
C LEU A 200 -0.60 15.14 -30.68
N SER A 201 -1.47 15.07 -31.70
CA SER A 201 -2.33 16.19 -32.07
C SER A 201 -3.19 16.62 -30.87
N LEU A 202 -3.27 17.94 -30.64
CA LEU A 202 -3.99 18.51 -29.50
C LEU A 202 -5.50 18.20 -29.53
N PHE A 203 -6.05 17.91 -30.71
CA PHE A 203 -7.47 17.71 -30.97
C PHE A 203 -7.87 16.24 -31.11
N ASP A 204 -6.93 15.32 -30.88
CA ASP A 204 -7.19 13.89 -31.00
C ASP A 204 -7.79 13.33 -29.71
N LYS A 205 -8.90 12.58 -29.83
CA LYS A 205 -9.48 11.82 -28.71
C LYS A 205 -8.49 10.79 -28.16
N GLU A 206 -7.58 10.30 -29.01
CA GLU A 206 -6.50 9.40 -28.60
C GLU A 206 -5.53 10.05 -27.62
N ARG A 207 -5.31 11.36 -27.70
CA ARG A 207 -4.40 12.07 -26.79
C ARG A 207 -4.92 12.13 -25.37
N ALA A 208 -6.23 12.31 -25.19
CA ALA A 208 -6.85 12.28 -23.86
C ALA A 208 -6.73 10.88 -23.23
N LYS A 209 -6.99 9.84 -24.01
CA LYS A 209 -6.85 8.45 -23.57
C LYS A 209 -5.41 8.12 -23.19
N LYS A 210 -4.43 8.47 -24.03
CA LYS A 210 -3.01 8.23 -23.76
C LYS A 210 -2.53 8.97 -22.51
N LYS A 211 -2.98 10.21 -22.31
CA LYS A 211 -2.69 10.98 -21.09
C LYS A 211 -3.16 10.25 -19.83
N GLU A 212 -4.37 9.71 -19.87
CA GLU A 212 -4.94 8.98 -18.75
C GLU A 212 -4.22 7.65 -18.50
N GLU A 213 -3.88 6.91 -19.55
CA GLU A 213 -3.07 5.69 -19.44
C GLU A 213 -1.69 5.95 -18.81
N VAL A 214 -0.99 6.99 -19.27
CA VAL A 214 0.33 7.37 -18.73
C VAL A 214 0.22 7.85 -17.30
N ARG A 215 -0.79 8.66 -16.97
CA ARG A 215 -1.07 9.11 -15.61
C ARG A 215 -1.25 7.90 -14.69
N ASN A 216 -2.11 6.95 -15.06
CA ASN A 216 -2.39 5.77 -14.26
C ASN A 216 -1.15 4.88 -14.08
N ALA A 217 -0.33 4.71 -15.13
CA ALA A 217 0.93 3.98 -15.02
C ALA A 217 1.92 4.66 -14.06
N LEU A 218 2.07 5.99 -14.16
CA LEU A 218 2.96 6.76 -13.28
C LEU A 218 2.46 6.82 -11.83
N CYS A 219 1.15 6.89 -11.60
CA CYS A 219 0.55 6.77 -10.26
C CYS A 219 0.88 5.41 -9.62
N LYS A 220 0.64 4.31 -10.32
CA LYS A 220 0.98 2.96 -9.83
C LYS A 220 2.47 2.81 -9.54
N TRP A 221 3.32 3.37 -10.41
CA TRP A 221 4.76 3.41 -10.19
C TRP A 221 5.13 4.22 -8.92
N ALA A 222 4.53 5.40 -8.73
CA ALA A 222 4.79 6.22 -7.55
C ALA A 222 4.28 5.56 -6.27
N GLU A 223 3.09 4.95 -6.26
CA GLU A 223 2.57 4.20 -5.10
C GLU A 223 3.55 3.11 -4.65
N LYS A 224 4.20 2.42 -5.61
CA LYS A 224 5.16 1.35 -5.36
C LYS A 224 6.56 1.84 -4.95
N TYR A 225 6.99 3.01 -5.44
CA TYR A 225 8.39 3.44 -5.33
C TYR A 225 8.65 4.82 -4.71
N ALA A 226 7.61 5.60 -4.37
CA ALA A 226 7.74 6.96 -3.83
C ALA A 226 7.72 7.03 -2.30
N ILE A 227 7.13 6.04 -1.62
CA ILE A 227 6.98 6.05 -0.15
C ILE A 227 8.31 5.58 0.47
N LEU A 228 8.80 6.26 1.51
CA LEU A 228 10.11 6.12 2.18
C LEU A 228 11.17 7.08 1.63
N GLY A 229 10.99 8.34 2.02
CA GLY A 229 12.05 9.32 2.28
C GLY A 229 11.71 10.00 3.59
#